data_AF-A0A644TUJ5-F1
#
_entry.id   AF-A0A644TUJ5-F1
#
_cell.length_a   1.000
_cell.length_b   1.000
_cell.length_c   1.000
_cell.angle_alpha   90.00
_cell.angle_beta   90.00
_cell.angle_gamma   90.00
#
_symmetry.space_group_name_H-M   'P 1'
#
loop_
_entity.id
_entity.type
_entity.pdbx_description
1 polymer ?
#
loop_
_entity_poly.entity_id
_entity_poly.type
_entity_poly.pdbx_seq_one_letter_code
_entity_poly.pdbx_strand_id
1 'polypeptide(L)'
;MSKKLFSNSCLTIILLAFVFGIFFVSCNEFEGDQQTPSFIYIKGFNMVENPAIPQSSTEGFQTSAITDAWVYVDNIYIGTYSLPCKVPILKKGNHKIEIKPGIKLNGISLTRSDYPFYTSYTNTHNLKELETDTIETMDITYRDDWSVFAISELFENSFLSFKTEGLLQDTNKLIKCNNPDTVEWGTYCGAMYLGANETTYRVISDSINCNNKSTVVMEIDYWCNIPFGIGMTGKTSSAAQAQYLNVMTLNPNDGKGWQKVYIVLGKVWSQLSYPEYFRVFLTPLKKDGVQNGWIYVDNIKIIHYPNN
;
A
#
# COMPACT_ATOMS: atom_id res chain seq x y z
N MET A 1 -35.06 13.80 74.77
CA MET A 1 -34.41 14.03 73.45
C MET A 1 -33.01 14.58 73.72
N SER A 2 -32.02 13.71 74.01
CA SER A 2 -30.68 14.14 74.43
C SER A 2 -29.70 14.03 73.26
N LYS A 3 -29.43 15.17 72.60
CA LYS A 3 -28.35 15.28 71.61
C LYS A 3 -27.01 15.19 72.35
N LYS A 4 -26.32 14.05 72.25
CA LYS A 4 -24.93 13.94 72.68
C LYS A 4 -24.07 14.73 71.68
N LEU A 5 -23.52 15.85 72.16
CA LEU A 5 -22.49 16.62 71.47
C LEU A 5 -21.23 15.75 71.36
N PHE A 6 -20.90 15.32 70.15
CA PHE A 6 -19.57 14.82 69.85
C PHE A 6 -18.58 15.97 70.07
N SER A 7 -17.66 15.80 71.01
CA SER A 7 -16.59 16.76 71.30
C SER A 7 -15.76 17.03 70.03
N ASN A 8 -15.43 18.30 69.77
CA ASN A 8 -14.59 18.72 68.64
C ASN A 8 -13.26 17.95 68.57
N SER A 9 -12.70 17.56 69.72
CA SER A 9 -11.48 16.75 69.81
C SER A 9 -11.68 15.32 69.29
N CYS A 10 -12.87 14.75 69.49
CA CYS A 10 -13.21 13.43 68.99
C CYS A 10 -13.37 13.45 67.46
N LEU A 11 -13.96 14.54 66.93
CA LEU A 11 -14.06 14.77 65.48
C LEU A 11 -12.68 14.98 64.84
N THR A 12 -11.75 15.68 65.51
CA THR A 12 -10.37 15.87 65.00
C THR A 12 -9.59 14.57 64.99
N ILE A 13 -9.75 13.71 66.02
CA ILE A 13 -9.10 12.40 66.07
C ILE A 13 -9.64 11.48 64.97
N ILE A 14 -10.95 11.50 64.70
CA ILE A 14 -11.56 10.74 63.61
C ILE A 14 -11.06 11.27 62.25
N LEU A 15 -10.93 12.59 62.08
CA LEU A 15 -10.42 13.20 60.85
C LEU A 15 -8.94 12.87 60.63
N LEU A 16 -8.11 12.90 61.67
CA LEU A 16 -6.70 12.49 61.60
C LEU A 16 -6.55 11.00 61.29
N ALA A 17 -7.38 10.15 61.89
CA ALA A 17 -7.40 8.71 61.59
C ALA A 17 -7.85 8.43 60.14
N PHE A 18 -8.81 9.20 59.62
CA PHE A 18 -9.25 9.11 58.23
C PHE A 18 -8.18 9.59 57.25
N VAL A 19 -7.49 10.70 57.55
CA VAL A 19 -6.37 11.21 56.75
C VAL A 19 -5.18 10.26 56.79
N PHE A 20 -4.90 9.60 57.92
CA PHE A 20 -3.84 8.60 58.04
C PHE A 20 -4.18 7.30 57.28
N GLY A 21 -5.46 6.93 57.19
CA GLY A 21 -5.92 5.79 56.40
C GLY A 21 -5.74 5.94 54.88
N ILE A 22 -5.72 7.18 54.37
CA ILE A 22 -5.51 7.45 52.93
C ILE A 22 -4.04 7.19 52.52
N PHE A 23 -3.09 7.26 53.46
CA PHE A 23 -1.67 6.99 53.17
C PHE A 23 -1.32 5.49 53.08
N PHE A 24 -2.22 4.58 53.48
CA PHE A 24 -2.00 3.13 53.38
C PHE A 24 -2.61 2.50 52.12
N VAL A 25 -3.23 3.29 51.25
CA VAL A 25 -3.52 2.85 49.87
C VAL A 25 -2.24 3.01 49.06
N SER A 26 -1.21 2.26 49.46
CA SER A 26 -0.02 2.05 48.64
C SER A 26 -0.45 1.35 47.35
N CYS A 27 0.05 1.85 46.22
CA CYS A 27 -0.06 1.21 44.92
C CYS A 27 0.22 -0.30 45.07
N ASN A 28 -0.71 -1.15 44.64
CA ASN A 28 -0.41 -2.56 44.44
C ASN A 28 0.77 -2.62 43.48
N GLU A 29 1.92 -3.11 43.96
CA GLU A 29 2.99 -3.58 43.08
C GLU A 29 2.37 -4.59 42.12
N PHE A 30 2.58 -4.40 40.82
CA PHE A 30 2.08 -5.30 39.81
C PHE A 30 2.71 -6.69 40.05
N GLU A 31 1.96 -7.61 40.64
CA GLU A 31 2.38 -9.01 40.78
C GLU A 31 2.34 -9.69 39.40
N GLY A 32 3.52 -9.85 38.81
CA GLY A 32 3.77 -10.60 37.58
C GLY A 32 5.22 -10.42 37.11
N ASP A 33 5.74 -11.37 36.32
CA ASP A 33 7.03 -11.20 35.64
C ASP A 33 6.94 -9.99 34.70
N GLN A 34 7.47 -8.85 35.12
CA GLN A 34 7.55 -7.66 34.29
C GLN A 34 8.58 -7.92 33.19
N GLN A 35 8.11 -8.29 32.00
CA GLN A 35 8.98 -8.55 30.86
C GLN A 35 9.65 -7.24 30.41
N THR A 36 10.96 -7.16 30.59
CA THR A 36 11.76 -6.03 30.09
C THR A 36 11.90 -6.14 28.57
N PRO A 37 11.51 -5.12 27.79
CA PRO A 37 11.61 -5.19 26.34
C PRO A 37 13.06 -5.12 25.87
N SER A 38 13.35 -5.85 24.81
CA SER A 38 14.40 -5.55 23.84
C SER A 38 13.82 -4.67 22.73
N PHE A 39 14.66 -4.07 21.90
CA PHE A 39 14.21 -3.24 20.79
C PHE A 39 14.91 -3.60 19.48
N ILE A 40 14.20 -3.45 18.38
CA ILE A 40 14.77 -3.45 17.03
C ILE A 40 14.45 -2.11 16.36
N TYR A 41 15.46 -1.46 15.81
CA TYR A 41 15.29 -0.32 14.93
C TYR A 41 15.34 -0.79 13.47
N ILE A 42 14.30 -0.50 12.69
CA ILE A 42 14.17 -0.89 11.29
C ILE A 42 14.28 0.37 10.44
N LYS A 43 15.32 0.45 9.60
CA LYS A 43 15.53 1.62 8.71
C LYS A 43 14.53 1.66 7.56
N GLY A 44 14.30 0.54 6.89
CA GLY A 44 13.35 0.48 5.78
C GLY A 44 13.65 -0.64 4.80
N PHE A 45 13.08 -0.50 3.61
CA PHE A 45 13.21 -1.45 2.51
C PHE A 45 13.75 -0.75 1.28
N ASN A 46 14.53 -1.49 0.49
CA ASN A 46 14.97 -1.09 -0.83
C ASN A 46 14.50 -2.16 -1.82
N MET A 47 13.75 -1.74 -2.83
CA MET A 47 13.24 -2.66 -3.84
C MET A 47 14.32 -2.86 -4.90
N VAL A 48 14.77 -4.10 -5.08
CA VAL A 48 15.84 -4.45 -6.01
C VAL A 48 15.37 -5.41 -7.09
N GLU A 49 16.21 -5.60 -8.10
CA GLU A 49 15.95 -6.50 -9.21
C GLU A 49 15.79 -7.95 -8.75
N ASN A 50 14.81 -8.66 -9.33
CA ASN A 50 14.77 -10.11 -9.33
C ASN A 50 15.13 -10.63 -10.74
N PRO A 51 16.31 -11.22 -10.93
CA PRO A 51 16.74 -11.76 -12.23
C PRO A 51 15.82 -12.84 -12.81
N ALA A 52 14.98 -13.49 -11.99
CA ALA A 52 14.00 -14.46 -12.45
C ALA A 52 12.77 -13.83 -13.13
N ILE A 53 12.58 -12.50 -13.01
CA ILE A 53 11.50 -11.75 -13.65
C ILE A 53 12.12 -10.96 -14.82
N PRO A 54 11.84 -11.31 -16.10
CA PRO A 54 12.56 -10.78 -17.25
C PRO A 54 12.56 -9.24 -17.38
N GLN A 55 11.46 -8.59 -16.99
CA GLN A 55 11.33 -7.13 -17.05
C GLN A 55 12.02 -6.41 -15.89
N SER A 56 12.50 -7.15 -14.88
CA SER A 56 13.02 -6.57 -13.65
C SER A 56 14.33 -5.81 -13.82
N SER A 57 15.05 -5.92 -14.92
CA SER A 57 16.23 -5.09 -15.17
C SER A 57 15.90 -3.72 -15.77
N THR A 58 14.63 -3.47 -16.11
CA THR A 58 14.21 -2.21 -16.74
C THR A 58 14.05 -1.12 -15.68
N GLU A 59 14.58 0.07 -15.97
CA GLU A 59 14.43 1.23 -15.10
C GLU A 59 12.94 1.52 -14.81
N GLY A 60 12.62 1.93 -13.59
CA GLY A 60 11.24 2.14 -13.14
C GLY A 60 10.52 0.87 -12.66
N PHE A 61 11.02 -0.34 -12.98
CA PHE A 61 10.36 -1.58 -12.55
C PHE A 61 10.32 -1.73 -11.02
N GLN A 62 11.37 -1.31 -10.30
CA GLN A 62 11.52 -1.40 -8.83
C GLN A 62 10.84 -0.26 -8.06
N THR A 63 10.11 0.63 -8.72
CA THR A 63 9.39 1.69 -8.01
C THR A 63 8.49 1.11 -6.92
N SER A 64 8.57 1.68 -5.72
CA SER A 64 7.81 1.21 -4.55
C SER A 64 7.40 2.38 -3.64
N ALA A 65 6.29 2.23 -2.93
CA ALA A 65 5.85 3.15 -1.89
C ALA A 65 5.54 2.38 -0.60
N ILE A 66 6.57 1.73 -0.08
CA ILE A 66 6.54 0.98 1.17
C ILE A 66 6.65 1.97 2.33
N THR A 67 5.65 1.98 3.20
CA THR A 67 5.57 2.94 4.31
C THR A 67 5.62 2.29 5.68
N ASP A 68 5.43 0.96 5.75
CA ASP A 68 5.28 0.25 7.00
C ASP A 68 6.07 -1.06 7.02
N ALA A 69 6.35 -1.54 8.23
CA ALA A 69 6.92 -2.85 8.51
C ALA A 69 5.92 -3.67 9.33
N TRP A 70 5.55 -4.83 8.82
CA TRP A 70 4.74 -5.83 9.54
C TRP A 70 5.70 -6.81 10.19
N VAL A 71 5.74 -6.82 11.53
CA VAL A 71 6.79 -7.52 12.27
C VAL A 71 6.22 -8.77 12.94
N TYR A 72 6.94 -9.86 12.77
CA TYR A 72 6.66 -11.16 13.37
C TYR A 72 7.87 -11.63 14.18
N VAL A 73 7.64 -12.19 15.36
CA VAL A 73 8.67 -12.76 16.24
C VAL A 73 8.30 -14.21 16.54
N ASP A 74 9.15 -15.14 16.11
CA ASP A 74 8.90 -16.59 16.15
C ASP A 74 7.54 -16.95 15.54
N ASN A 75 7.28 -16.42 14.34
CA ASN A 75 6.04 -16.60 13.58
C ASN A 75 4.78 -15.98 14.23
N ILE A 76 4.91 -15.22 15.32
CA ILE A 76 3.81 -14.49 15.96
C ILE A 76 3.83 -13.04 15.50
N TYR A 77 2.72 -12.56 14.95
CA TYR A 77 2.55 -11.14 14.59
C TYR A 77 2.55 -10.26 15.85
N ILE A 78 3.43 -9.26 15.90
CA ILE A 78 3.54 -8.35 17.05
C ILE A 78 3.12 -6.91 16.74
N GLY A 79 2.88 -6.57 15.47
CA GLY A 79 2.37 -5.26 15.08
C GLY A 79 2.87 -4.75 13.73
N THR A 80 2.26 -3.65 13.30
CA THR A 80 2.65 -2.86 12.12
C THR A 80 3.19 -1.52 12.58
N TYR A 81 4.32 -1.11 12.02
CA TYR A 81 5.04 0.09 12.42
C TYR A 81 5.42 0.92 11.18
N SER A 82 5.12 2.22 11.19
CA SER A 82 5.49 3.12 10.07
C SER A 82 6.99 3.41 10.06
N LEU A 83 7.62 3.24 8.90
CA LEU A 83 9.08 3.31 8.73
C LEU A 83 9.61 4.76 8.67
N PRO A 84 10.86 5.00 9.12
CA PRO A 84 11.67 4.10 9.95
C PRO A 84 11.08 3.98 11.35
N CYS A 85 11.25 2.83 12.02
CA CYS A 85 10.60 2.58 13.30
C CYS A 85 11.48 1.89 14.34
N LYS A 86 11.15 2.12 15.62
CA LYS A 86 11.69 1.39 16.77
C LYS A 86 10.59 0.49 17.34
N VAL A 87 10.82 -0.82 17.31
CA VAL A 87 9.86 -1.86 17.66
C VAL A 87 10.22 -2.45 19.03
N PRO A 88 9.34 -2.37 20.04
CA PRO A 88 9.54 -3.07 21.31
C PRO A 88 9.24 -4.56 21.16
N ILE A 89 10.11 -5.41 21.68
CA ILE A 89 9.95 -6.87 21.69
C ILE A 89 10.11 -7.38 23.13
N LEU A 90 9.05 -7.97 23.68
CA LEU A 90 9.04 -8.52 25.05
C LEU A 90 9.69 -9.92 25.12
N LYS A 91 10.86 -10.08 24.51
CA LYS A 91 11.63 -11.34 24.50
C LYS A 91 13.14 -11.07 24.61
N LYS A 92 13.90 -12.11 25.00
CA LYS A 92 15.37 -12.09 25.09
C LYS A 92 15.98 -13.39 24.57
N GLY A 93 17.22 -13.33 24.08
CA GLY A 93 17.92 -14.45 23.47
C GLY A 93 17.70 -14.50 21.96
N ASN A 94 17.96 -15.66 21.34
CA ASN A 94 17.87 -15.81 19.90
C ASN A 94 16.41 -16.02 19.46
N HIS A 95 15.89 -15.08 18.67
CA HIS A 95 14.53 -15.12 18.13
C HIS A 95 14.54 -14.92 16.63
N LYS A 96 13.65 -15.63 15.93
CA LYS A 96 13.43 -15.44 14.50
C LYS A 96 12.58 -14.18 14.31
N ILE A 97 13.11 -13.21 13.59
CA ILE A 97 12.41 -11.99 13.20
C ILE A 97 12.08 -12.09 11.72
N GLU A 98 10.80 -11.93 11.39
CA GLU A 98 10.32 -11.81 10.02
C GLU A 98 9.66 -10.44 9.85
N ILE A 99 10.05 -9.71 8.81
CA ILE A 99 9.55 -8.37 8.53
C ILE A 99 9.01 -8.34 7.11
N LYS A 100 7.73 -8.04 6.97
CA LYS A 100 7.06 -7.93 5.68
C LYS A 100 6.86 -6.45 5.30
N PRO A 101 7.10 -6.07 4.03
CA PRO A 101 6.89 -4.70 3.57
C PRO A 101 5.42 -4.35 3.55
N GLY A 102 5.03 -3.25 4.20
CA GLY A 102 3.68 -2.75 4.26
C GLY A 102 3.45 -1.55 3.35
N ILE A 103 2.32 -1.56 2.64
CA ILE A 103 1.91 -0.50 1.71
C ILE A 103 0.53 0.05 2.07
N LYS A 104 0.18 1.20 1.48
CA LYS A 104 -1.18 1.76 1.51
C LYS A 104 -1.95 1.31 0.26
N LEU A 105 -2.99 0.52 0.47
CA LEU A 105 -3.91 0.10 -0.59
C LEU A 105 -4.88 1.23 -0.94
N ASN A 106 -5.21 1.33 -2.23
CA ASN A 106 -6.14 2.31 -2.82
C ASN A 106 -5.83 3.78 -2.46
N GLY A 107 -4.59 4.10 -2.08
CA GLY A 107 -4.20 5.44 -1.64
C GLY A 107 -4.82 5.88 -0.30
N ILE A 108 -5.54 4.99 0.40
CA ILE A 108 -6.23 5.31 1.65
C ILE A 108 -5.34 4.89 2.82
N SER A 109 -5.01 5.85 3.69
CA SER A 109 -4.06 5.60 4.81
C SER A 109 -4.59 4.61 5.85
N LEU A 110 -5.90 4.32 5.87
CA LEU A 110 -6.53 3.34 6.76
C LEU A 110 -6.51 1.91 6.21
N THR A 111 -6.24 1.72 4.92
CA THR A 111 -6.16 0.39 4.29
C THR A 111 -4.69 0.02 4.09
N ARG A 112 -4.00 -0.30 5.18
CA ARG A 112 -2.61 -0.79 5.17
C ARG A 112 -2.60 -2.31 5.17
N SER A 113 -1.69 -2.90 4.41
CA SER A 113 -1.50 -4.36 4.33
C SER A 113 -0.03 -4.66 4.10
N ASP A 114 0.45 -5.81 4.56
CA ASP A 114 1.67 -6.38 4.00
C ASP A 114 1.43 -6.68 2.52
N TYR A 115 2.41 -6.37 1.67
CA TYR A 115 2.25 -6.52 0.23
C TYR A 115 2.54 -7.97 -0.19
N PRO A 116 1.54 -8.71 -0.72
CA PRO A 116 1.68 -10.15 -0.94
C PRO A 116 2.69 -10.52 -2.03
N PHE A 117 3.04 -9.59 -2.92
CA PHE A 117 3.93 -9.85 -4.06
C PHE A 117 5.40 -9.49 -3.78
N TYR A 118 5.73 -8.94 -2.60
CA TYR A 118 7.12 -8.72 -2.19
C TYR A 118 7.64 -9.86 -1.33
N THR A 119 8.96 -10.08 -1.38
CA THR A 119 9.67 -10.94 -0.43
C THR A 119 9.71 -10.30 0.97
N SER A 120 9.97 -11.13 1.97
CA SER A 120 10.10 -10.71 3.37
C SER A 120 11.54 -10.85 3.84
N TYR A 121 11.96 -9.99 4.75
CA TYR A 121 13.19 -10.21 5.50
C TYR A 121 12.96 -11.29 6.56
N THR A 122 13.90 -12.21 6.75
CA THR A 122 13.87 -13.19 7.83
C THR A 122 15.27 -13.49 8.33
N ASN A 123 15.51 -13.26 9.62
CA ASN A 123 16.79 -13.58 10.25
C ASN A 123 16.61 -13.89 11.75
N THR A 124 17.61 -14.51 12.36
CA THR A 124 17.66 -14.72 13.81
C THR A 124 18.45 -13.59 14.46
N HIS A 125 17.85 -12.91 15.43
CA HIS A 125 18.47 -11.83 16.20
C HIS A 125 18.66 -12.25 17.65
N ASN A 126 19.80 -11.88 18.24
CA ASN A 126 20.04 -12.04 19.67
C ASN A 126 19.51 -10.81 20.41
N LEU A 127 18.30 -10.93 20.95
CA LEU A 127 17.59 -9.87 21.65
C LEU A 127 18.13 -9.72 23.08
N LYS A 128 18.55 -8.51 23.43
CA LYS A 128 19.02 -8.17 24.78
C LYS A 128 18.09 -7.12 25.39
N GLU A 129 17.71 -7.35 26.64
CA GLU A 129 16.82 -6.46 27.39
C GLU A 129 17.42 -5.03 27.43
N LEU A 130 16.57 -4.02 27.20
CA LEU A 130 16.91 -2.59 27.16
C LEU A 130 17.86 -2.15 26.04
N GLU A 131 18.43 -3.08 25.27
CA GLU A 131 19.26 -2.76 24.11
C GLU A 131 18.43 -2.61 22.82
N THR A 132 18.98 -1.88 21.85
CA THR A 132 18.39 -1.71 20.52
C THR A 132 19.32 -2.32 19.48
N ASP A 133 18.89 -3.40 18.85
CA ASP A 133 19.52 -3.92 17.64
C ASP A 133 19.06 -3.10 16.42
N THR A 134 19.89 -2.97 15.40
CA THR A 134 19.59 -2.17 14.20
C THR A 134 19.58 -3.05 12.97
N ILE A 135 18.44 -3.07 12.28
CA ILE A 135 18.29 -3.65 10.95
C ILE A 135 18.42 -2.51 9.94
N GLU A 136 19.51 -2.57 9.18
CA GLU A 136 19.77 -1.69 8.04
C GLU A 136 18.70 -1.82 6.96
N THR A 137 18.69 -0.93 5.97
CA THR A 137 17.74 -1.01 4.86
C THR A 137 17.84 -2.38 4.18
N MET A 138 16.72 -3.09 4.12
CA MET A 138 16.66 -4.47 3.62
C MET A 138 16.34 -4.46 2.13
N ASP A 139 17.17 -5.12 1.35
CA ASP A 139 16.85 -5.40 -0.05
C ASP A 139 15.71 -6.43 -0.12
N ILE A 140 14.68 -6.11 -0.87
CA ILE A 140 13.53 -6.96 -1.16
C ILE A 140 13.27 -6.99 -2.66
N THR A 141 12.55 -8.00 -3.10
CA THR A 141 12.26 -8.25 -4.51
C THR A 141 10.79 -8.59 -4.70
N TYR A 142 10.33 -8.55 -5.95
CA TYR A 142 9.08 -9.22 -6.30
C TYR A 142 9.30 -10.74 -6.21
N ARG A 143 8.29 -11.44 -5.74
CA ARG A 143 8.25 -12.90 -5.64
C ARG A 143 8.06 -13.52 -7.02
N ASP A 144 9.05 -14.22 -7.55
CA ASP A 144 8.96 -14.96 -8.82
C ASP A 144 8.15 -16.26 -8.69
N ASP A 145 8.08 -16.82 -7.48
CA ASP A 145 7.31 -18.04 -7.22
C ASP A 145 5.80 -17.83 -7.34
N TRP A 146 5.30 -16.66 -6.94
CA TRP A 146 3.87 -16.40 -6.71
C TRP A 146 3.35 -15.14 -7.44
N SER A 147 4.17 -14.37 -8.16
CA SER A 147 3.71 -13.17 -8.88
C SER A 147 3.67 -13.39 -10.38
N VAL A 148 2.47 -13.26 -10.97
CA VAL A 148 2.28 -13.19 -12.41
C VAL A 148 2.02 -11.75 -12.82
N PHE A 149 2.91 -11.19 -13.63
CA PHE A 149 2.74 -9.87 -14.24
C PHE A 149 1.93 -10.00 -15.53
N ALA A 150 0.60 -9.93 -15.42
CA ALA A 150 -0.28 -9.98 -16.59
C ALA A 150 -0.06 -8.81 -17.55
N ILE A 151 0.25 -7.64 -16.99
CA ILE A 151 0.68 -6.47 -17.73
C ILE A 151 1.85 -5.84 -16.97
N SER A 152 2.87 -5.42 -17.73
CA SER A 152 3.98 -4.59 -17.27
C SER A 152 4.28 -3.54 -18.33
N GLU A 153 3.53 -2.44 -18.29
CA GLU A 153 3.71 -1.30 -19.19
C GLU A 153 4.68 -0.30 -18.55
N LEU A 154 5.91 -0.33 -19.03
CA LEU A 154 7.01 0.54 -18.63
C LEU A 154 7.26 1.64 -19.68
N PHE A 155 6.42 1.71 -20.72
CA PHE A 155 6.55 2.66 -21.84
C PHE A 155 7.85 2.61 -22.63
N GLU A 156 8.77 1.68 -22.37
CA GLU A 156 10.00 1.52 -23.15
C GLU A 156 9.81 0.75 -24.46
N ASN A 157 8.76 -0.07 -24.56
CA ASN A 157 8.49 -0.88 -25.75
C ASN A 157 7.89 -0.07 -26.92
N SER A 158 7.97 -0.63 -28.13
CA SER A 158 7.35 -0.05 -29.34
C SER A 158 5.82 -0.15 -29.33
N PHE A 159 5.27 -1.19 -28.72
CA PHE A 159 3.83 -1.41 -28.62
C PHE A 159 3.37 -1.20 -27.18
N LEU A 160 2.27 -0.48 -27.02
CA LEU A 160 1.63 -0.27 -25.73
C LEU A 160 0.62 -1.39 -25.45
N SER A 161 0.56 -1.87 -24.20
CA SER A 161 -0.47 -2.76 -23.66
C SER A 161 -1.81 -2.05 -23.44
N PHE A 162 -1.93 -0.78 -23.81
CA PHE A 162 -3.12 0.04 -23.64
C PHE A 162 -3.44 0.80 -24.92
N LYS A 163 -4.72 0.89 -25.26
CA LYS A 163 -5.23 1.65 -26.41
C LYS A 163 -6.51 2.39 -26.10
N THR A 164 -6.77 3.47 -26.83
CA THR A 164 -8.03 4.20 -26.71
C THR A 164 -9.16 3.33 -27.22
N GLU A 165 -10.20 3.18 -26.40
CA GLU A 165 -11.34 2.35 -26.71
C GLU A 165 -12.08 2.87 -27.96
N GLY A 166 -12.38 1.97 -28.89
CA GLY A 166 -13.04 2.32 -30.15
C GLY A 166 -12.12 2.94 -31.21
N LEU A 167 -10.83 3.13 -30.92
CA LEU A 167 -9.84 3.67 -31.87
C LEU A 167 -8.79 2.63 -32.26
N LEU A 168 -8.14 2.85 -33.41
CA LEU A 168 -6.96 2.12 -33.83
C LEU A 168 -5.72 2.62 -33.08
N GLN A 169 -4.66 1.80 -33.03
CA GLN A 169 -3.44 2.09 -32.26
C GLN A 169 -2.74 3.37 -32.74
N ASP A 170 -2.81 3.67 -34.04
CA ASP A 170 -2.19 4.85 -34.68
C ASP A 170 -2.86 6.17 -34.26
N THR A 171 -4.04 6.07 -33.63
CA THR A 171 -4.84 7.20 -33.14
C THR A 171 -5.01 7.18 -31.61
N ASN A 172 -4.11 6.47 -30.92
CA ASN A 172 -4.17 6.32 -29.47
C ASN A 172 -3.95 7.65 -28.75
N LYS A 173 -4.82 7.95 -27.78
CA LYS A 173 -4.72 9.11 -26.90
C LYS A 173 -3.88 8.87 -25.64
N LEU A 174 -3.41 7.63 -25.42
CA LEU A 174 -2.26 7.36 -24.57
C LEU A 174 -1.03 7.33 -25.48
N ILE A 175 -0.14 8.30 -25.30
CA ILE A 175 1.07 8.45 -26.12
C ILE A 175 2.32 8.31 -25.27
N LYS A 176 3.44 7.95 -25.89
CA LYS A 176 4.76 7.99 -25.25
C LYS A 176 5.26 9.44 -25.23
N CYS A 177 5.62 9.92 -24.05
CA CYS A 177 6.22 11.24 -23.81
C CYS A 177 7.68 11.06 -23.43
N ASN A 178 8.59 11.78 -24.07
CA ASN A 178 10.04 11.77 -23.81
C ASN A 178 10.56 13.13 -23.34
N ASN A 179 9.72 13.97 -22.74
CA ASN A 179 10.13 15.26 -22.22
C ASN A 179 11.00 15.05 -20.95
N PRO A 180 12.25 15.54 -20.90
CA PRO A 180 13.11 15.40 -19.72
C PRO A 180 12.54 16.01 -18.43
N ASP A 181 11.68 17.02 -18.53
CA ASP A 181 11.04 17.64 -17.36
C ASP A 181 9.85 16.81 -16.82
N THR A 182 9.50 15.70 -17.48
CA THR A 182 8.34 14.88 -17.18
C THR A 182 8.69 13.42 -16.90
N VAL A 183 9.63 12.86 -17.67
CA VAL A 183 10.09 11.47 -17.53
C VAL A 183 10.96 11.36 -16.28
N GLU A 184 10.57 10.48 -15.35
CA GLU A 184 11.34 10.19 -14.13
C GLU A 184 12.21 8.93 -14.29
N TRP A 185 11.75 7.95 -15.06
CA TRP A 185 12.43 6.66 -15.26
C TRP A 185 12.57 6.36 -16.74
N GLY A 186 13.74 5.86 -17.14
CA GLY A 186 13.98 5.40 -18.51
C GLY A 186 13.90 6.53 -19.54
N THR A 187 13.32 6.24 -20.70
CA THR A 187 13.28 7.16 -21.85
C THR A 187 11.90 7.77 -22.06
N TYR A 188 10.85 7.04 -21.71
CA TYR A 188 9.48 7.45 -21.97
C TYR A 188 8.57 7.20 -20.77
N CYS A 189 7.58 8.06 -20.60
CA CYS A 189 6.39 7.78 -19.80
C CYS A 189 5.13 7.83 -20.68
N GLY A 190 4.00 7.36 -20.16
CA GLY A 190 2.70 7.52 -20.77
C GLY A 190 2.13 8.91 -20.51
N ALA A 191 1.56 9.54 -21.53
CA ALA A 191 0.86 10.82 -21.42
C ALA A 191 -0.55 10.74 -22.01
N MET A 192 -1.49 11.35 -21.31
CA MET A 192 -2.87 11.57 -21.73
C MET A 192 -3.23 13.04 -21.54
N TYR A 193 -4.03 13.57 -22.45
CA TYR A 193 -4.46 14.97 -22.42
C TYR A 193 -5.97 15.06 -22.56
N LEU A 194 -6.58 15.95 -21.77
CA LEU A 194 -8.01 16.26 -21.87
C LEU A 194 -8.22 17.76 -21.73
N GLY A 195 -8.50 18.42 -22.85
CA GLY A 195 -8.87 19.84 -22.86
C GLY A 195 -10.30 20.07 -22.34
N ALA A 196 -10.59 21.29 -21.86
CA ALA A 196 -11.92 21.64 -21.35
C ALA A 196 -13.07 21.43 -22.36
N ASN A 197 -12.79 21.60 -23.66
CA ASN A 197 -13.75 21.42 -24.75
C ASN A 197 -13.77 20.00 -25.33
N GLU A 198 -12.88 19.11 -24.88
CA GLU A 198 -12.81 17.75 -25.39
C GLU A 198 -13.79 16.82 -24.67
N THR A 199 -14.19 15.75 -25.35
CA THR A 199 -14.99 14.68 -24.73
C THR A 199 -14.07 13.72 -23.99
N THR A 200 -14.46 13.35 -22.77
CA THR A 200 -13.79 12.28 -22.02
C THR A 200 -13.75 11.00 -22.85
N TYR A 201 -12.62 10.32 -22.79
CA TYR A 201 -12.37 9.06 -23.47
C TYR A 201 -11.82 8.05 -22.48
N ARG A 202 -11.70 6.80 -22.93
CA ARG A 202 -11.16 5.70 -22.14
C ARG A 202 -9.97 5.08 -22.86
N VAL A 203 -8.89 4.84 -22.14
CA VAL A 203 -7.81 3.97 -22.58
C VAL A 203 -7.94 2.64 -21.85
N ILE A 204 -7.96 1.55 -22.59
CA ILE A 204 -8.23 0.21 -22.11
C ILE A 204 -7.03 -0.69 -22.37
N SER A 205 -6.73 -1.55 -21.43
CA SER A 205 -5.65 -2.51 -21.55
C SER A 205 -5.95 -3.60 -22.58
N ASP A 206 -4.92 -4.35 -22.95
CA ASP A 206 -5.06 -5.68 -23.52
C ASP A 206 -5.79 -6.63 -22.56
N SER A 207 -6.27 -7.75 -23.11
CA SER A 207 -7.03 -8.73 -22.33
C SER A 207 -6.12 -9.45 -21.35
N ILE A 208 -6.52 -9.46 -20.08
CA ILE A 208 -5.86 -10.16 -18.99
C ILE A 208 -6.62 -11.45 -18.73
N ASN A 209 -5.90 -12.57 -18.60
CA ASN A 209 -6.46 -13.85 -18.17
C ASN A 209 -6.08 -14.10 -16.71
N CYS A 210 -7.07 -14.23 -15.84
CA CYS A 210 -6.89 -14.68 -14.46
C CYS A 210 -8.05 -15.58 -14.06
N ASN A 211 -7.78 -16.77 -13.49
CA ASN A 211 -8.83 -17.71 -13.06
C ASN A 211 -8.75 -18.08 -11.56
N ASN A 212 -7.75 -17.55 -10.84
CA ASN A 212 -7.49 -17.91 -9.44
C ASN A 212 -8.52 -17.35 -8.43
N LYS A 213 -9.32 -16.36 -8.86
CA LYS A 213 -10.34 -15.64 -8.05
C LYS A 213 -9.79 -15.10 -6.72
N SER A 214 -8.51 -14.76 -6.70
CA SER A 214 -7.76 -14.27 -5.54
C SER A 214 -7.37 -12.80 -5.73
N THR A 215 -6.31 -12.36 -5.05
CA THR A 215 -5.80 -10.99 -5.11
C THR A 215 -5.30 -10.66 -6.51
N VAL A 216 -5.88 -9.61 -7.09
CA VAL A 216 -5.35 -8.89 -8.27
C VAL A 216 -5.09 -7.45 -7.85
N VAL A 217 -3.88 -6.97 -8.10
CA VAL A 217 -3.46 -5.61 -7.79
C VAL A 217 -2.99 -4.91 -9.06
N MET A 218 -3.39 -3.66 -9.23
CA MET A 218 -2.78 -2.74 -10.18
C MET A 218 -1.83 -1.82 -9.43
N GLU A 219 -0.59 -1.74 -9.87
CA GLU A 219 0.37 -0.71 -9.48
C GLU A 219 0.47 0.32 -10.59
N ILE A 220 0.59 1.59 -10.23
CA ILE A 220 0.78 2.69 -11.18
C ILE A 220 1.56 3.83 -10.52
N ASP A 221 2.58 4.32 -11.22
CA ASP A 221 3.14 5.63 -10.95
C ASP A 221 2.38 6.67 -11.77
N TYR A 222 2.03 7.81 -11.15
CA TYR A 222 1.28 8.85 -11.83
C TYR A 222 1.63 10.25 -11.35
N TRP A 223 1.46 11.21 -12.26
CA TRP A 223 1.50 12.64 -12.00
C TRP A 223 0.45 13.33 -12.87
N CYS A 224 -0.47 14.09 -12.29
CA CYS A 224 -1.58 14.68 -13.05
C CYS A 224 -2.10 16.00 -12.45
N ASN A 225 -2.64 16.88 -13.31
CA ASN A 225 -3.35 18.10 -12.89
C ASN A 225 -4.89 17.99 -12.95
N ILE A 226 -5.41 16.93 -13.57
CA ILE A 226 -6.82 16.55 -13.64
C ILE A 226 -7.04 15.17 -13.02
N PRO A 227 -8.24 14.90 -12.47
CA PRO A 227 -8.54 13.58 -11.94
C PRO A 227 -8.67 12.55 -13.08
N PHE A 228 -8.48 11.28 -12.75
CA PHE A 228 -8.77 10.19 -13.67
C PHE A 228 -9.33 8.97 -12.95
N GLY A 229 -10.31 8.34 -13.59
CA GLY A 229 -10.92 7.10 -13.13
C GLY A 229 -10.08 5.89 -13.54
N ILE A 230 -10.00 4.91 -12.65
CA ILE A 230 -9.42 3.59 -12.90
C ILE A 230 -10.55 2.59 -12.73
N GLY A 231 -10.78 1.75 -13.73
CA GLY A 231 -11.86 0.78 -13.71
C GLY A 231 -11.50 -0.55 -14.34
N MET A 232 -12.45 -1.47 -14.27
CA MET A 232 -12.38 -2.79 -14.87
C MET A 232 -13.56 -3.01 -15.80
N THR A 233 -13.33 -3.77 -16.86
CA THR A 233 -14.38 -4.27 -17.73
C THR A 233 -14.21 -5.74 -18.04
N GLY A 234 -15.33 -6.43 -18.14
CA GLY A 234 -15.38 -7.86 -18.39
C GLY A 234 -16.78 -8.29 -18.79
N LYS A 235 -16.88 -9.55 -19.20
CA LYS A 235 -18.15 -10.17 -19.60
C LYS A 235 -18.40 -11.39 -18.75
N THR A 236 -19.63 -11.53 -18.26
CA THR A 236 -20.04 -12.72 -17.49
C THR A 236 -20.13 -13.99 -18.35
N SER A 237 -20.27 -13.83 -19.68
CA SER A 237 -20.19 -14.91 -20.67
C SER A 237 -19.80 -14.34 -22.04
N SER A 238 -19.44 -15.19 -22.99
CA SER A 238 -19.09 -14.78 -24.36
C SER A 238 -20.20 -13.99 -25.07
N ALA A 239 -21.46 -14.33 -24.79
CA ALA A 239 -22.65 -13.68 -25.35
C ALA A 239 -23.08 -12.41 -24.58
N ALA A 240 -22.53 -12.17 -23.39
CA ALA A 240 -22.90 -11.01 -22.58
C ALA A 240 -22.29 -9.71 -23.10
N GLN A 241 -22.98 -8.59 -22.83
CA GLN A 241 -22.42 -7.26 -23.00
C GLN A 241 -21.33 -7.01 -21.96
N ALA A 242 -20.30 -6.25 -22.36
CA ALA A 242 -19.24 -5.87 -21.43
C ALA A 242 -19.78 -4.91 -20.37
N GLN A 243 -19.50 -5.19 -19.11
CA GLN A 243 -19.84 -4.33 -17.99
C GLN A 243 -18.61 -3.51 -17.60
N TYR A 244 -18.78 -2.20 -17.41
CA TYR A 244 -17.71 -1.29 -17.01
C TYR A 244 -17.97 -0.79 -15.60
N LEU A 245 -17.04 -1.07 -14.69
CA LEU A 245 -17.15 -0.66 -13.30
C LEU A 245 -15.93 0.15 -12.90
N ASN A 246 -16.18 1.31 -12.28
CA ASN A 246 -15.12 2.13 -11.71
C ASN A 246 -14.61 1.50 -10.41
N VAL A 247 -13.30 1.38 -10.26
CA VAL A 247 -12.64 0.93 -9.03
C VAL A 247 -12.42 2.11 -8.10
N MET A 248 -11.81 3.16 -8.63
CA MET A 248 -11.54 4.39 -7.89
C MET A 248 -11.22 5.56 -8.83
N THR A 249 -11.15 6.75 -8.27
CA THR A 249 -10.70 7.95 -8.97
C THR A 249 -9.49 8.51 -8.24
N LEU A 250 -8.41 8.76 -8.98
CA LEU A 250 -7.23 9.44 -8.47
C LEU A 250 -7.40 10.95 -8.69
N ASN A 251 -7.06 11.71 -7.64
CA ASN A 251 -7.13 13.16 -7.66
C ASN A 251 -5.82 13.76 -8.21
N PRO A 252 -5.86 15.00 -8.71
CA PRO A 252 -4.66 15.74 -9.09
C PRO A 252 -3.60 15.75 -8.00
N ASN A 253 -2.36 15.55 -8.39
CA ASN A 253 -1.17 15.60 -7.54
C ASN A 253 -0.05 16.46 -8.17
N ASP A 254 -0.41 17.39 -9.05
CA ASP A 254 0.52 18.24 -9.80
C ASP A 254 1.55 18.95 -8.90
N GLY A 255 1.15 19.38 -7.70
CA GLY A 255 2.05 19.97 -6.71
C GLY A 255 2.92 19.00 -5.89
N LYS A 256 2.86 17.68 -6.15
CA LYS A 256 3.59 16.64 -5.40
C LYS A 256 4.62 15.85 -6.23
N GLY A 257 4.58 15.98 -7.56
CA GLY A 257 5.36 15.15 -8.46
C GLY A 257 4.81 13.73 -8.60
N TRP A 258 5.62 12.82 -9.18
CA TRP A 258 5.29 11.41 -9.36
C TRP A 258 4.95 10.73 -8.03
N GLN A 259 3.87 9.97 -8.01
CA GLN A 259 3.42 9.19 -6.85
C GLN A 259 3.05 7.78 -7.28
N LYS A 260 3.36 6.79 -6.43
CA LYS A 260 2.92 5.41 -6.61
C LYS A 260 1.62 5.12 -5.86
N VAL A 261 0.74 4.33 -6.47
CA VAL A 261 -0.44 3.77 -5.79
C VAL A 261 -0.64 2.31 -6.14
N TYR A 262 -1.11 1.54 -5.16
CA TYR A 262 -1.46 0.13 -5.27
C TYR A 262 -2.97 -0.02 -5.16
N ILE A 263 -3.62 -0.62 -6.16
CA ILE A 263 -5.07 -0.63 -6.29
C ILE A 263 -5.56 -2.07 -6.30
N VAL A 264 -6.36 -2.45 -5.32
CA VAL A 264 -6.93 -3.80 -5.25
C VAL A 264 -8.14 -3.90 -6.16
N LEU A 265 -8.08 -4.80 -7.13
CA LEU A 265 -9.10 -4.98 -8.15
C LEU A 265 -10.16 -6.02 -7.75
N GLY A 266 -9.87 -6.88 -6.76
CA GLY A 266 -10.69 -8.05 -6.42
C GLY A 266 -12.17 -7.76 -6.11
N LYS A 267 -12.48 -6.64 -5.43
CA LYS A 267 -13.88 -6.25 -5.14
C LYS A 267 -14.67 -5.99 -6.44
N VAL A 268 -14.08 -5.25 -7.37
CA VAL A 268 -14.74 -4.95 -8.65
C VAL A 268 -14.75 -6.19 -9.55
N TRP A 269 -13.69 -6.99 -9.52
CA TRP A 269 -13.66 -8.26 -10.24
C TRP A 269 -14.79 -9.20 -9.79
N SER A 270 -15.07 -9.25 -8.49
CA SER A 270 -16.21 -9.97 -7.92
C SER A 270 -17.56 -9.42 -8.40
N GLN A 271 -17.71 -8.09 -8.49
CA GLN A 271 -18.94 -7.46 -9.00
C GLN A 271 -19.18 -7.77 -10.48
N LEU A 272 -18.12 -7.97 -11.26
CA LEU A 272 -18.19 -8.46 -12.64
C LEU A 272 -18.48 -9.97 -12.73
N SER A 273 -18.67 -10.66 -11.59
CA SER A 273 -18.81 -12.11 -11.47
C SER A 273 -17.56 -12.93 -11.83
N TYR A 274 -16.37 -12.40 -11.50
CA TYR A 274 -15.08 -13.05 -11.73
C TYR A 274 -14.88 -13.57 -13.18
N PRO A 275 -15.02 -12.72 -14.20
CA PRO A 275 -14.73 -13.12 -15.57
C PRO A 275 -13.26 -13.55 -15.68
N GLU A 276 -13.01 -14.69 -16.33
CA GLU A 276 -11.64 -15.19 -16.56
C GLU A 276 -10.83 -14.21 -17.40
N TYR A 277 -11.50 -13.54 -18.34
CA TYR A 277 -10.92 -12.50 -19.17
C TYR A 277 -11.51 -11.14 -18.83
N PHE A 278 -10.66 -10.21 -18.44
CA PHE A 278 -11.04 -8.84 -18.17
C PHE A 278 -9.98 -7.86 -18.71
N ARG A 279 -10.31 -6.58 -18.64
CA ARG A 279 -9.40 -5.48 -18.98
C ARG A 279 -9.51 -4.42 -17.90
N VAL A 280 -8.45 -3.66 -17.70
CA VAL A 280 -8.48 -2.44 -16.90
C VAL A 280 -8.54 -1.23 -17.81
N PHE A 281 -9.04 -0.12 -17.30
CA PHE A 281 -9.09 1.12 -18.07
C PHE A 281 -8.79 2.35 -17.23
N LEU A 282 -8.24 3.36 -17.90
CA LEU A 282 -8.05 4.70 -17.37
C LEU A 282 -8.97 5.67 -18.11
N THR A 283 -9.57 6.62 -17.39
CA THR A 283 -10.53 7.59 -17.96
C THR A 283 -10.19 8.99 -17.44
N PRO A 284 -9.59 9.88 -18.26
CA PRO A 284 -9.39 11.28 -17.89
C PRO A 284 -10.72 11.97 -17.58
N LEU A 285 -10.77 12.71 -16.48
CA LEU A 285 -11.97 13.42 -16.04
C LEU A 285 -11.72 14.93 -16.06
N LYS A 286 -12.74 15.70 -16.43
CA LYS A 286 -12.66 17.16 -16.42
C LYS A 286 -12.52 17.69 -14.98
N LYS A 287 -11.84 18.82 -14.85
CA LYS A 287 -11.70 19.57 -13.61
C LYS A 287 -12.03 21.02 -13.87
N ASP A 288 -12.93 21.58 -13.06
CA ASP A 288 -13.33 22.98 -13.17
C ASP A 288 -12.10 23.89 -13.03
N GLY A 289 -12.04 24.91 -13.90
CA GLY A 289 -10.91 25.85 -13.94
C GLY A 289 -9.65 25.33 -14.63
N VAL A 290 -9.60 24.08 -15.12
CA VAL A 290 -8.44 23.56 -15.89
C VAL A 290 -8.78 23.51 -17.38
N GLN A 291 -8.08 24.33 -18.17
CA GLN A 291 -8.24 24.36 -19.63
C GLN A 291 -7.46 23.26 -20.34
N ASN A 292 -6.22 23.02 -19.89
CA ASN A 292 -5.29 22.05 -20.46
C ASN A 292 -5.02 20.95 -19.42
N GLY A 293 -5.84 19.90 -19.44
CA GLY A 293 -5.67 18.76 -18.55
C GLY A 293 -4.63 17.77 -19.07
N TRP A 294 -3.80 17.26 -18.17
CA TRP A 294 -2.77 16.26 -18.46
C TRP A 294 -2.68 15.24 -17.33
N ILE A 295 -2.35 14.01 -17.71
CA ILE A 295 -2.08 12.89 -16.83
C ILE A 295 -0.86 12.17 -17.40
N TYR A 296 0.19 12.08 -16.61
CA TYR A 296 1.35 11.25 -16.85
C TYR A 296 1.25 9.99 -16.01
N VAL A 297 1.56 8.84 -16.63
CA VAL A 297 1.53 7.52 -16.02
C VAL A 297 2.77 6.75 -16.41
N ASP A 298 3.27 5.93 -15.52
CA ASP A 298 4.41 5.07 -15.78
C ASP A 298 4.34 3.80 -14.92
N ASN A 299 5.17 2.81 -15.26
CA ASN A 299 5.35 1.57 -14.52
C ASN A 299 4.02 0.90 -14.12
N ILE A 300 3.09 0.80 -15.07
CA ILE A 300 1.78 0.20 -14.83
C ILE A 300 1.96 -1.31 -14.78
N LYS A 301 1.70 -1.91 -13.62
CA LYS A 301 1.79 -3.36 -13.41
C LYS A 301 0.44 -3.91 -12.99
N ILE A 302 0.02 -5.03 -13.58
CA ILE A 302 -1.14 -5.79 -13.11
C ILE A 302 -0.65 -7.15 -12.67
N ILE A 303 -0.76 -7.39 -11.37
CA ILE A 303 -0.13 -8.53 -10.70
C ILE A 303 -1.22 -9.39 -10.07
N HIS A 304 -1.13 -10.69 -10.29
CA HIS A 304 -1.99 -11.69 -9.67
C HIS A 304 -1.20 -12.96 -9.34
N TYR A 305 -1.78 -13.84 -8.52
CA TYR A 305 -1.21 -15.18 -8.29
C TYR A 305 -1.30 -16.06 -9.54
N PRO A 306 -0.49 -17.13 -9.67
CA PRO A 306 -0.66 -18.10 -10.75
C PRO A 306 -2.10 -18.58 -10.92
N ASN A 307 -2.47 -18.87 -12.15
CA ASN A 307 -3.76 -19.49 -12.46
C ASN A 307 -3.79 -20.92 -11.89
N ASN A 308 -4.99 -21.37 -11.51
CA ASN A 308 -5.26 -22.76 -11.14
C ASN A 308 -5.26 -23.67 -12.37
#